data_AF-A0A8C6YNR5-F1
#
_entry.id   AF-A0A8C6YNR5-F1
#
_cell.length_a   1.000
_cell.length_b   1.000
_cell.length_c   1.000
_cell.angle_alpha   90.00
_cell.angle_beta   90.00
_cell.angle_gamma   90.00
#
_symmetry.space_group_name_H-M   'P 1'
#
loop_
_entity.id
_entity.type
_entity.pdbx_description
1 polymer ?
#
loop_
_entity_poly.entity_id
_entity_poly.type
_entity_poly.pdbx_seq_one_letter_code
_entity_poly.pdbx_strand_id
1 'polypeptide(L)'
;MKTPLNTDGTVNIHPKSVNVEETEFHYNWLVYHLKMRTSSIYLYDCTEVSPYCLLFFGGDISIQKDKDQDTIAVDEWIVFQSPARIAHLVKNLRQELDGLLQEKIENPHPVDWNDVKSRDTAVLTAIIDLITTQENESAKNYAPRFQNERYS
;
A
#
# COMPACT_ATOMS: atom_id res chain seq x y z
N MET A 1 -6.76 18.97 2.68
CA MET A 1 -6.32 17.85 3.54
C MET A 1 -4.84 17.99 3.88
N LYS A 2 -4.44 17.68 5.12
CA LYS A 2 -3.04 17.69 5.59
C LYS A 2 -2.65 16.25 5.89
N THR A 3 -1.74 15.66 5.10
CA THR A 3 -1.39 14.24 5.23
C THR A 3 0.04 14.11 5.77
N PRO A 4 0.31 13.31 6.80
CA PRO A 4 1.67 13.05 7.25
C PRO A 4 2.42 12.23 6.20
N LEU A 5 3.55 12.75 5.72
CA LEU A 5 4.51 12.03 4.91
C LEU A 5 5.69 11.61 5.79
N ASN A 6 6.12 10.36 5.63
CA ASN A 6 7.17 9.74 6.45
C ASN A 6 8.49 10.53 6.58
N THR A 7 8.77 11.43 5.65
CA THR A 7 10.04 12.19 5.57
C THR A 7 9.88 13.71 5.74
N ASP A 8 8.70 14.26 5.44
CA ASP A 8 8.49 15.71 5.37
C ASP A 8 7.46 16.24 6.39
N GLY A 9 6.91 15.36 7.23
CA GLY A 9 5.82 15.75 8.12
C GLY A 9 4.56 16.09 7.36
N THR A 10 3.89 17.18 7.71
CA THR A 10 2.59 17.51 7.10
C THR A 10 2.75 18.12 5.71
N VAL A 11 2.14 17.51 4.70
CA VAL A 11 2.09 18.01 3.31
C VAL A 11 0.69 18.43 2.91
N ASN A 12 0.57 19.29 1.89
CA ASN A 12 -0.71 19.70 1.31
C ASN A 12 -0.90 19.10 -0.09
N ILE A 13 -2.15 18.96 -0.53
CA ILE A 13 -2.45 18.63 -1.94
C ILE A 13 -2.38 19.92 -2.77
N HIS A 14 -1.76 19.86 -3.95
CA HIS A 14 -1.62 21.01 -4.83
C HIS A 14 -2.98 21.44 -5.41
N PRO A 15 -3.27 22.75 -5.59
CA PRO A 15 -4.53 23.26 -6.14
C PRO A 15 -4.93 22.77 -7.54
N LYS A 16 -3.98 22.15 -8.28
CA LYS A 16 -4.26 21.55 -9.60
C LYS A 16 -4.59 20.06 -9.54
N SER A 17 -4.41 19.42 -8.39
CA SER A 17 -4.81 18.03 -8.21
C SER A 17 -6.33 17.96 -8.12
N VAL A 18 -6.91 16.91 -8.70
CA VAL A 18 -8.34 16.62 -8.57
C VAL A 18 -8.76 16.36 -7.12
N ASN A 19 -7.82 15.94 -6.28
CA ASN A 19 -8.06 15.59 -4.87
C ASN A 19 -7.97 16.78 -3.91
N VAL A 20 -7.78 18.02 -4.38
CA VAL A 20 -7.57 19.17 -3.48
C VAL A 20 -8.84 19.59 -2.73
N GLU A 21 -9.99 19.47 -3.38
CA GLU A 21 -11.31 19.76 -2.81
C GLU A 21 -12.00 18.51 -2.26
N GLU A 22 -11.39 17.34 -2.42
CA GLU A 22 -11.96 16.08 -1.93
C GLU A 22 -11.95 16.02 -0.40
N THR A 23 -13.09 15.66 0.16
CA THR A 23 -13.31 15.55 1.61
C THR A 23 -13.59 14.12 2.06
N GLU A 24 -13.99 13.26 1.13
CA GLU A 24 -14.39 11.88 1.40
C GLU A 24 -13.50 10.91 0.61
N PHE A 25 -12.46 10.41 1.27
CA PHE A 25 -11.66 9.30 0.74
C PHE A 25 -12.17 7.98 1.34
N HIS A 26 -12.21 6.92 0.53
CA HIS A 26 -12.53 5.56 1.01
C HIS A 26 -11.39 5.00 1.86
N TYR A 27 -10.15 5.41 1.57
CA TYR A 27 -8.91 5.00 2.21
C TYR A 27 -8.10 6.20 2.69
N ASN A 28 -7.31 5.99 3.74
CA ASN A 28 -6.47 7.03 4.34
C ASN A 28 -5.09 7.16 3.70
N TRP A 29 -4.86 6.53 2.54
CA TRP A 29 -3.55 6.45 1.91
C TRP A 29 -3.57 7.05 0.51
N LEU A 30 -2.54 7.86 0.23
CA LEU A 30 -2.29 8.46 -1.08
C LEU A 30 -0.88 8.06 -1.55
N VAL A 31 -0.77 7.70 -2.82
CA VAL A 31 0.50 7.67 -3.55
C VAL A 31 0.62 8.91 -4.40
N TYR A 32 1.85 9.40 -4.61
CA TYR A 32 2.12 10.60 -5.41
C TYR A 32 3.35 10.37 -6.29
N HIS A 33 3.43 11.04 -7.44
CA HIS A 33 4.63 11.04 -8.27
C HIS A 33 5.45 12.31 -8.07
N LEU A 34 4.85 13.50 -8.22
CA LEU A 34 5.56 14.78 -8.12
C LEU A 34 5.29 15.51 -6.80
N LYS A 35 6.36 15.77 -6.04
CA LYS A 35 6.38 16.64 -4.87
C LYS A 35 7.07 17.96 -5.20
N MET A 36 6.46 19.07 -4.82
CA MET A 36 6.98 20.41 -5.05
C MET A 36 7.12 21.17 -3.74
N ARG A 37 8.19 21.94 -3.58
CA ARG A 37 8.38 22.87 -2.46
C ARG A 37 8.41 24.30 -2.98
N THR A 38 7.45 25.10 -2.55
CA THR A 38 7.41 26.54 -2.78
C THR A 38 7.42 27.25 -1.43
N SER A 39 6.29 27.83 -1.00
CA SER A 39 6.06 28.31 0.36
C SER A 39 5.70 27.20 1.35
N SER A 40 5.25 26.05 0.84
CA SER A 40 4.96 24.82 1.58
C SER A 40 5.24 23.61 0.69
N ILE A 41 5.16 22.41 1.24
CA ILE A 41 5.30 21.17 0.48
C ILE A 41 3.93 20.77 -0.07
N TYR A 42 3.89 20.51 -1.38
CA TYR A 42 2.69 20.14 -2.11
C TYR A 42 2.88 18.83 -2.89
N LEU A 43 1.87 17.96 -2.86
CA LEU A 43 1.74 16.82 -3.76
C LEU A 43 1.01 17.29 -5.03
N TYR A 44 1.71 17.32 -6.17
CA TYR A 44 1.18 17.87 -7.42
C TYR A 44 0.11 16.97 -8.03
N ASP A 45 0.38 15.67 -8.03
CA ASP A 45 -0.51 14.60 -8.42
C ASP A 45 -0.54 13.56 -7.29
N CYS A 46 -1.71 12.96 -7.07
CA CYS A 46 -1.87 11.87 -6.12
C CYS A 46 -3.06 10.99 -6.48
N THR A 47 -3.00 9.73 -6.06
CA THR A 47 -4.07 8.76 -6.24
C THR A 47 -4.34 8.06 -4.93
N GLU A 48 -5.62 7.94 -4.59
CA GLU A 48 -6.07 7.15 -3.46
C GLU A 48 -5.76 5.68 -3.65
N VAL A 49 -5.28 5.00 -2.60
CA VAL A 49 -4.88 3.61 -2.68
C VAL A 49 -5.34 2.80 -1.48
N SER A 50 -5.77 1.55 -1.72
CA SER A 50 -6.07 0.58 -0.68
C SER A 50 -4.81 0.20 0.12
N PRO A 51 -4.93 -0.04 1.44
CA PRO A 51 -3.83 -0.57 2.24
C PRO A 51 -3.31 -1.92 1.72
N TYR A 52 -4.13 -2.73 1.02
CA TYR A 52 -3.66 -4.01 0.44
C TYR A 52 -2.70 -3.82 -0.73
N CYS A 53 -2.85 -2.74 -1.51
CA CYS A 53 -1.86 -2.43 -2.54
C CYS A 53 -0.51 -2.06 -1.90
N LEU A 54 -0.53 -1.28 -0.82
CA LEU A 54 0.67 -0.96 -0.05
C LEU A 54 1.25 -2.21 0.63
N LEU A 55 0.39 -3.09 1.13
CA LEU A 55 0.80 -4.38 1.70
C LEU A 55 1.49 -5.26 0.66
N PHE A 56 1.01 -5.30 -0.57
CA PHE A 56 1.58 -6.16 -1.59
C PHE A 56 2.84 -5.56 -2.24
N PHE A 57 2.86 -4.26 -2.54
CA PHE A 57 3.95 -3.60 -3.28
C PHE A 57 4.90 -2.75 -2.42
N GLY A 58 4.59 -2.52 -1.14
CA GLY A 58 5.44 -1.77 -0.22
C GLY A 58 6.62 -2.59 0.32
N GLY A 59 7.32 -2.10 1.33
CA GLY A 59 8.49 -2.78 1.87
C GLY A 59 8.18 -3.88 2.89
N ASP A 60 8.89 -3.87 4.01
CA ASP A 60 8.90 -4.99 4.95
C ASP A 60 7.58 -5.12 5.71
N ILE A 61 7.11 -6.36 5.87
CA ILE A 61 5.84 -6.67 6.51
C ILE A 61 6.09 -7.20 7.93
N SER A 62 5.60 -6.48 8.93
CA SER A 62 5.57 -6.90 10.33
C SER A 62 4.15 -7.04 10.86
N ILE A 63 3.95 -8.00 11.76
CA ILE A 63 2.65 -8.26 12.40
C ILE A 63 2.73 -7.70 13.81
N GLN A 64 1.79 -6.81 14.16
CA GLN A 64 1.73 -6.13 15.44
C GLN A 64 0.37 -6.41 16.10
N LYS A 65 0.30 -6.19 17.42
CA LYS A 65 -0.95 -6.23 18.17
C LYS A 65 -1.21 -4.87 18.79
N ASP A 66 -2.37 -4.28 18.50
CA ASP A 66 -2.85 -3.09 19.19
C ASP A 66 -4.21 -3.39 19.83
N LYS A 67 -4.29 -3.24 21.17
CA LYS A 67 -5.55 -3.38 21.94
C LYS A 67 -6.36 -4.63 21.57
N ASP A 68 -5.67 -5.77 21.54
CA ASP A 68 -6.22 -7.11 21.22
C ASP A 68 -6.71 -7.30 19.78
N GLN A 69 -6.38 -6.39 18.85
CA GLN A 69 -6.60 -6.56 17.41
C GLN A 69 -5.28 -6.83 16.69
N ASP A 70 -5.31 -7.75 15.73
CA ASP A 70 -4.20 -7.97 14.81
C ASP A 70 -4.09 -6.78 13.85
N THR A 71 -2.88 -6.22 13.77
CA THR A 71 -2.53 -5.14 12.85
C THR A 71 -1.34 -5.56 12.01
N ILE A 72 -1.29 -5.08 10.77
CA ILE A 72 -0.16 -5.28 9.88
C ILE A 72 0.51 -3.93 9.68
N ALA A 73 1.83 -3.90 9.76
CA ALA A 73 2.65 -2.75 9.42
C ALA A 73 3.48 -3.02 8.16
N VAL A 74 3.54 -2.03 7.28
CA VAL A 74 4.44 -1.99 6.11
C VAL A 74 5.45 -0.87 6.34
N ASP A 75 6.74 -1.21 6.25
CA ASP A 75 7.86 -0.31 6.58
C ASP A 75 7.74 0.35 7.96
N GLU A 76 7.09 -0.33 8.91
CA GLU A 76 6.83 0.13 10.29
C GLU A 76 5.89 1.33 10.46
N TRP A 77 5.67 2.16 9.43
CA TRP A 77 4.88 3.40 9.54
C TRP A 77 3.49 3.31 8.89
N ILE A 78 3.29 2.40 7.93
CA ILE A 78 1.98 2.17 7.30
C ILE A 78 1.28 1.06 8.11
N VAL A 79 0.40 1.43 9.03
CA VAL A 79 -0.26 0.49 9.94
C VAL A 79 -1.76 0.46 9.71
N PHE A 80 -2.32 -0.73 9.52
CA PHE A 80 -3.76 -0.94 9.37
C PHE A 80 -4.19 -2.26 10.00
N GLN A 81 -5.47 -2.37 10.33
CA GLN A 81 -6.05 -3.56 10.92
C GLN A 81 -6.25 -4.62 9.83
N SER A 82 -5.68 -5.81 10.03
CA SER A 82 -5.89 -6.94 9.13
C SER A 82 -5.46 -8.23 9.82
N PRO A 83 -6.15 -9.36 9.58
CA PRO A 83 -5.78 -10.63 10.18
C PRO A 83 -4.33 -11.03 9.86
N ALA A 84 -3.60 -11.56 10.85
CA ALA A 84 -2.20 -11.98 10.67
C ALA A 84 -2.00 -12.98 9.51
N ARG A 85 -3.02 -13.79 9.18
CA ARG A 85 -2.99 -14.70 8.01
C ARG A 85 -2.76 -13.98 6.68
N ILE A 86 -3.24 -12.74 6.54
CA ILE A 86 -3.06 -11.95 5.31
C ILE A 86 -1.59 -11.57 5.13
N ALA A 87 -0.89 -11.18 6.21
CA ALA A 87 0.56 -10.91 6.13
C ALA A 87 1.35 -12.13 5.61
N HIS A 88 1.03 -13.33 6.09
CA HIS A 88 1.67 -14.57 5.63
C HIS A 88 1.33 -14.88 4.17
N LEU A 89 0.05 -14.71 3.78
CA LEU A 89 -0.38 -14.87 2.40
C LEU A 89 0.42 -13.94 1.46
N VAL A 90 0.54 -12.65 1.80
CA VAL A 90 1.28 -11.69 0.99
C VAL A 90 2.76 -12.06 0.90
N LYS A 91 3.40 -12.47 2.00
CA LYS A 91 4.80 -12.92 1.97
C LYS A 91 5.01 -14.08 0.98
N ASN A 92 4.12 -15.07 0.99
CA ASN A 92 4.20 -16.19 0.07
C ASN A 92 3.91 -15.78 -1.38
N LEU A 93 2.89 -14.93 -1.61
CA LEU A 93 2.57 -14.44 -2.96
C LEU A 93 3.69 -13.58 -3.56
N ARG A 94 4.40 -12.78 -2.75
CA ARG A 94 5.59 -12.04 -3.22
C ARG A 94 6.68 -12.99 -3.69
N GLN A 95 6.96 -14.06 -2.94
CA GLN A 95 7.94 -15.08 -3.35
C GLN A 95 7.54 -15.80 -4.64
N GLU A 96 6.26 -16.11 -4.80
CA GLU A 96 5.74 -16.73 -6.03
C GLU A 96 5.84 -15.77 -7.23
N LEU A 97 5.57 -14.48 -7.02
CA LEU A 97 5.76 -13.44 -8.04
C LEU A 97 7.24 -13.27 -8.41
N ASP A 98 8.14 -13.27 -7.43
CA ASP A 98 9.59 -13.20 -7.68
C ASP A 98 10.07 -14.38 -8.53
N GLY A 99 9.59 -15.60 -8.22
CA GLY A 99 9.86 -16.79 -9.02
C GLY A 99 9.34 -16.68 -10.46
N LEU A 100 8.11 -16.21 -10.63
CA LEU A 100 7.52 -15.97 -11.95
C LEU A 100 8.32 -14.92 -12.74
N LEU A 101 8.72 -13.82 -12.10
CA LEU A 101 9.53 -12.79 -12.74
C LEU A 101 10.93 -13.31 -13.12
N GLN A 102 11.55 -14.14 -12.28
CA GLN A 102 12.83 -14.79 -12.59
C GLN A 102 12.72 -15.68 -13.83
N GLU A 103 11.68 -16.51 -13.93
CA GLU A 103 11.42 -17.33 -15.13
C GLU A 103 11.21 -16.47 -16.38
N LYS A 104 10.54 -15.32 -16.25
CA LYS A 104 10.34 -14.36 -17.36
C LYS A 104 11.61 -13.61 -17.75
N ILE A 105 12.61 -13.49 -16.87
CA ILE A 105 13.93 -12.97 -17.22
C ILE A 105 14.68 -14.00 -18.09
N GLU A 106 14.64 -15.28 -17.71
CA GLU A 106 15.34 -16.36 -18.42
C GLU A 106 14.67 -16.71 -19.76
N ASN A 107 13.34 -16.71 -19.81
CA ASN A 107 12.56 -16.98 -21.00
C ASN A 107 11.40 -15.99 -21.14
N PRO A 108 11.63 -14.82 -21.76
CA PRO A 108 10.60 -13.79 -21.89
C PRO A 108 9.44 -14.24 -22.77
N HIS A 109 8.27 -14.40 -22.16
CA HIS A 109 7.03 -14.67 -22.87
C HIS A 109 5.84 -14.00 -22.17
N PRO A 110 4.82 -13.56 -22.92
CA PRO A 110 3.58 -13.05 -22.33
C PRO A 110 2.89 -14.12 -21.48
N VAL A 111 2.19 -13.69 -20.44
CA VAL A 111 1.28 -14.58 -19.71
C VAL A 111 0.09 -14.90 -20.60
N ASP A 112 -0.23 -16.18 -20.77
CA ASP A 112 -1.45 -16.62 -21.42
C ASP A 112 -2.61 -16.68 -20.42
N TRP A 113 -3.39 -15.61 -20.35
CA TRP A 113 -4.54 -15.50 -19.46
C TRP A 113 -5.69 -16.48 -19.79
N ASN A 114 -5.67 -17.13 -20.96
CA ASN A 114 -6.65 -18.18 -21.28
C ASN A 114 -6.29 -19.52 -20.61
N ASP A 115 -5.01 -19.73 -20.26
CA ASP A 115 -4.58 -20.88 -19.49
C ASP A 115 -4.73 -20.59 -17.98
N VAL A 116 -5.99 -20.67 -17.52
CA VAL A 116 -6.36 -20.54 -16.10
C VAL A 116 -5.80 -21.63 -15.19
N LYS A 117 -5.22 -22.70 -15.76
CA LYS A 117 -4.56 -23.76 -14.98
C LYS A 117 -3.06 -23.55 -14.84
N SER A 118 -2.50 -22.59 -15.60
CA SER A 118 -1.09 -22.25 -15.48
C SER A 118 -0.78 -21.66 -14.10
N ARG A 119 0.46 -21.89 -13.64
CA ARG A 119 1.00 -21.29 -12.43
C ARG A 119 0.96 -19.76 -12.52
N ASP A 120 1.37 -19.20 -13.66
CA ASP A 120 1.38 -17.75 -13.90
C ASP A 120 0.03 -17.10 -13.65
N THR A 121 -1.01 -17.61 -14.31
CA THR A 121 -2.36 -17.08 -14.17
C THR A 121 -2.87 -17.25 -12.75
N ALA A 122 -2.65 -18.40 -12.10
CA ALA A 122 -3.09 -18.63 -10.73
C ALA A 122 -2.45 -17.66 -9.72
N VAL A 123 -1.14 -17.40 -9.83
CA VAL A 123 -0.43 -16.45 -8.97
C VAL A 123 -0.95 -15.03 -9.20
N LEU A 124 -1.06 -14.60 -10.45
CA LEU A 124 -1.51 -13.24 -10.77
C LEU A 124 -2.98 -13.01 -10.41
N THR A 125 -3.85 -14.01 -10.60
CA THR A 125 -5.24 -13.95 -10.14
C THR A 125 -5.32 -13.82 -8.63
N ALA A 126 -4.54 -14.59 -7.86
CA ALA A 126 -4.51 -14.46 -6.40
C ALA A 126 -4.05 -13.06 -5.93
N ILE A 127 -3.13 -12.43 -6.66
CA ILE A 127 -2.70 -11.04 -6.40
C ILE A 127 -3.83 -10.07 -6.72
N ILE A 128 -4.50 -10.23 -7.86
CA ILE A 128 -5.65 -9.40 -8.24
C ILE A 128 -6.77 -9.51 -7.20
N ASP A 129 -7.11 -10.72 -6.78
CA ASP A 129 -8.13 -10.95 -5.75
C ASP A 129 -7.75 -10.26 -4.44
N LEU A 130 -6.49 -10.35 -4.00
CA LEU A 130 -5.99 -9.69 -2.80
C LEU A 130 -6.15 -8.16 -2.88
N ILE A 131 -5.71 -7.52 -3.97
CA ILE A 131 -5.71 -6.05 -4.08
C ILE A 131 -7.09 -5.48 -4.42
N THR A 132 -7.99 -6.29 -4.97
CA THR A 132 -9.39 -5.90 -5.26
C THR A 132 -10.34 -6.28 -4.13
N THR A 133 -9.85 -6.95 -3.09
CA THR A 133 -10.64 -7.25 -1.90
C THR A 133 -11.11 -5.95 -1.27
N GLN A 134 -12.41 -5.68 -1.37
CA GLN A 134 -13.04 -4.56 -0.67
C GLN A 134 -13.18 -4.93 0.80
N GLU A 135 -12.65 -4.08 1.68
CA GLU A 135 -12.99 -4.13 3.10
C GLU A 135 -14.36 -3.47 3.30
N ASN A 136 -15.28 -4.15 3.98
CA ASN A 136 -16.51 -3.53 4.47
C ASN A 136 -16.13 -2.43 5.48
N GLU A 137 -16.06 -1.16 5.03
CA GLU A 137 -16.19 0.16 5.70
C GLU A 137 -15.66 0.39 7.14
N SER A 138 -14.98 -0.56 7.77
CA SER A 138 -14.74 -0.58 9.22
C SER A 138 -13.30 -0.86 9.63
N ALA A 139 -12.35 -0.84 8.68
CA ALA A 139 -10.93 -0.83 9.01
C ALA A 139 -10.59 0.50 9.70
N LYS A 140 -10.61 0.47 11.04
CA LYS A 140 -10.15 1.58 11.87
C LYS A 140 -8.64 1.69 11.69
N ASN A 141 -8.24 2.57 10.78
CA ASN A 141 -6.84 2.87 10.54
C ASN A 141 -6.25 3.60 11.76
N TYR A 142 -5.08 3.16 12.18
CA TYR A 142 -4.36 3.75 13.31
C TYR A 142 -3.45 4.86 12.80
N ALA A 143 -3.37 5.96 13.55
CA ALA A 143 -2.44 7.01 13.22
C ALA A 143 -1.00 6.45 13.23
N PRO A 144 -0.16 6.77 12.23
CA PRO A 144 1.25 6.40 12.25
C PRO A 144 1.90 6.84 13.55
N ARG A 145 2.55 5.90 14.26
CA ARG A 145 3.34 6.20 15.46
C ARG A 145 4.65 6.84 15.02
N PHE A 146 4.62 8.13 14.68
CA PHE A 146 5.85 8.90 14.62
C PHE A 146 6.41 9.01 16.05
N GLN A 147 7.49 8.28 16.33
CA GLN A 147 8.27 8.51 17.54
C GLN A 147 8.81 9.93 17.46
N ASN A 148 8.21 10.84 18.23
CA ASN A 148 8.79 12.13 18.55
C ASN A 148 10.03 11.89 19.42
N GLU A 149 11.13 11.49 18.80
CA GLU A 149 12.45 11.57 19.42
C GLU A 149 13.40 12.27 18.47
N ARG A 150 13.98 13.37 18.98
CA ARG A 150 15.07 14.19 18.44
C ARG A 150 14.66 15.29 17.48
N TYR A 151 14.28 16.44 18.04
CA TYR A 151 15.15 17.63 18.06
C TYR A 151 14.83 18.43 19.34
N SER A 152 15.74 18.40 20.32
CA SER A 152 15.88 19.41 21.37
C SER A 152 17.11 20.22 21.09
#